data_AF-A0AA88I2Z2-F1
#
_entry.id   AF-A0AA88I2Z2-F1
#
_cell.length_a   1.000
_cell.length_b   1.000
_cell.length_c   1.000
_cell.angle_alpha   90.00
_cell.angle_beta   90.00
_cell.angle_gamma   90.00
#
_symmetry.space_group_name_H-M   'P 1'
#
loop_
_entity.id
_entity.type
_entity.pdbx_description
1 polymer ?
#
loop_
_entity_poly.entity_id
_entity_poly.type
_entity_poly.pdbx_seq_one_letter_code
_entity_poly.pdbx_strand_id
1 'polypeptide(L)'
;GTLERENGRLVLYITSMGIIRETFTQCLKVRRILKTLLVKFEERDVYLSIEHQEEVKRRLGGDKVAVPQLFLDGRHLGNAETVDRLNETGELRRILKMHRKFMPKKKVPG
;
A
#
# COMPACT_ATOMS: atom_id res chain seq x y z
N GLY A 1 -14.59 0.79 -12.85
CA GLY A 1 -14.02 1.85 -11.98
C GLY A 1 -12.66 1.44 -11.40
N THR A 2 -11.94 2.31 -10.67
CA THR A 2 -10.62 2.00 -10.04
C THR A 2 -10.65 0.69 -9.22
N LEU A 3 -11.76 0.41 -8.53
CA LEU A 3 -11.98 -0.81 -7.76
C LEU A 3 -11.82 -2.10 -8.58
N GLU A 4 -12.41 -2.15 -9.78
CA GLU A 4 -12.36 -3.33 -10.65
C GLU A 4 -10.98 -3.51 -11.28
N ARG A 5 -10.31 -2.39 -11.62
CA ARG A 5 -8.95 -2.39 -12.16
C ARG A 5 -7.92 -2.91 -11.15
N GLU A 6 -8.18 -2.68 -9.87
CA GLU A 6 -7.32 -3.09 -8.76
C GLU A 6 -7.63 -4.47 -8.20
N ASN A 7 -8.57 -5.23 -8.78
CA ASN A 7 -8.85 -6.59 -8.31
C ASN A 7 -7.59 -7.48 -8.41
N GLY A 8 -7.14 -8.03 -7.28
CA GLY A 8 -5.88 -8.75 -7.17
C GLY A 8 -4.65 -7.85 -7.18
N ARG A 9 -4.78 -6.56 -6.81
CA ARG A 9 -3.69 -5.59 -6.69
C ARG A 9 -3.56 -5.06 -5.25
N LEU A 10 -2.31 -4.92 -4.83
CA LEU A 10 -1.91 -4.22 -3.60
C LEU A 10 -1.28 -2.91 -4.05
N VAL A 11 -1.89 -1.78 -3.72
CA VAL A 11 -1.49 -0.45 -4.17
C VAL A 11 -1.11 0.38 -2.97
N LEU A 12 0.11 0.92 -2.98
CA LEU A 12 0.64 1.78 -1.93
C LEU A 12 0.83 3.19 -2.49
N TYR A 13 0.03 4.14 -2.00
CA TYR A 13 0.28 5.56 -2.27
C TYR A 13 1.39 6.06 -1.35
N ILE A 14 2.37 6.73 -1.94
CA ILE A 14 3.55 7.29 -1.25
C ILE A 14 3.82 8.71 -1.74
N THR A 15 4.77 9.37 -1.09
CA THR A 15 5.48 10.52 -1.65
C THR A 15 6.97 10.19 -1.69
N SER A 16 7.63 10.49 -2.80
CA SER A 16 9.11 10.53 -2.87
C SER A 16 9.68 11.84 -2.35
N MET A 17 8.85 12.89 -2.20
CA MET A 17 9.29 14.18 -1.70
C MET A 17 9.55 14.12 -0.19
N GLY A 18 10.81 14.28 0.19
CA GLY A 18 11.30 14.16 1.56
C GLY A 18 11.21 15.42 2.43
N ILE A 19 10.45 16.45 2.01
CA ILE A 19 10.36 17.73 2.76
C ILE A 19 9.81 17.49 4.18
N ILE A 20 8.76 16.67 4.30
CA ILE A 20 8.23 16.26 5.60
C ILE A 20 8.89 14.92 5.97
N ARG A 21 9.95 15.00 6.77
CA ARG A 21 10.78 13.84 7.15
C ARG A 21 9.97 12.71 7.79
N GLU A 22 8.98 13.05 8.61
CA GLU A 22 8.10 12.07 9.24
C GLU A 22 7.31 11.29 8.19
N THR A 23 6.62 11.98 7.28
CA THR A 23 5.88 11.37 6.16
C THR A 23 6.77 10.48 5.29
N PHE A 24 7.99 10.95 4.98
CA PHE A 24 8.95 10.16 4.20
C PHE A 24 9.36 8.87 4.93
N THR A 25 9.67 8.97 6.23
CA THR A 25 10.00 7.82 7.07
C THR A 25 8.85 6.82 7.14
N GLN A 26 7.61 7.29 7.28
CA GLN A 26 6.42 6.43 7.28
C GLN A 26 6.24 5.70 5.94
N CYS A 27 6.46 6.39 4.81
CA CYS A 27 6.44 5.74 3.49
C CYS A 27 7.50 4.64 3.38
N LEU A 28 8.75 4.92 3.81
CA LEU A 28 9.82 3.92 3.81
C LEU A 28 9.51 2.72 4.70
N LYS A 29 8.91 2.95 5.88
CA LYS A 29 8.51 1.91 6.82
C LYS A 29 7.51 0.94 6.20
N VAL A 30 6.42 1.45 5.63
CA VAL A 30 5.42 0.59 4.97
C VAL A 30 6.01 -0.15 3.78
N ARG A 31 6.82 0.51 2.94
CA ARG A 31 7.54 -0.15 1.84
C ARG A 31 8.40 -1.31 2.35
N ARG A 32 9.12 -1.13 3.46
CA ARG A 32 9.96 -2.17 4.06
C ARG A 32 9.13 -3.35 4.54
N ILE A 33 8.01 -3.10 5.24
CA ILE A 33 7.09 -4.15 5.70
C ILE A 33 6.64 -5.02 4.52
N LEU A 34 6.13 -4.39 3.45
CA LEU A 34 5.62 -5.12 2.28
C LEU A 34 6.73 -5.93 1.58
N LYS A 35 7.94 -5.36 1.46
CA LYS A 35 9.10 -6.06 0.92
C LYS A 35 9.51 -7.26 1.79
N THR A 36 9.53 -7.11 3.11
CA THR A 36 9.84 -8.19 4.06
C THR A 36 8.81 -9.31 4.00
N LEU A 37 7.54 -8.99 3.78
CA LEU A 37 6.48 -9.99 3.56
C LEU A 37 6.53 -10.66 2.18
N LEU A 38 7.47 -10.23 1.32
CA LEU A 38 7.67 -10.72 -0.04
C LEU A 38 6.42 -10.63 -0.90
N VAL A 39 5.59 -9.60 -0.70
CA VAL A 39 4.38 -9.40 -1.50
C VAL A 39 4.66 -8.46 -2.67
N LYS A 40 4.03 -8.73 -3.81
CA LYS A 40 4.04 -7.80 -4.94
C LYS A 40 3.07 -6.64 -4.67
N PHE A 41 3.52 -5.41 -4.88
CA PHE A 41 2.70 -4.21 -4.79
C PHE A 41 3.09 -3.18 -5.85
N GLU A 42 2.15 -2.29 -6.15
CA GLU A 42 2.32 -1.12 -7.03
C GLU A 42 2.51 0.11 -6.14
N GLU A 43 3.52 0.94 -6.45
CA GLU A 43 3.69 2.24 -5.80
C GLU A 43 3.06 3.34 -6.65
N ARG A 44 2.23 4.18 -6.04
CA ARG A 44 1.67 5.38 -6.67
C ARG A 44 2.17 6.61 -5.95
N ASP A 45 3.06 7.34 -6.61
CA ASP A 45 3.62 8.56 -6.04
C ASP A 45 2.68 9.74 -6.28
N VAL A 46 2.24 10.39 -5.20
CA VAL A 46 1.34 11.55 -5.24
C VAL A 46 2.07 12.87 -5.49
N TYR A 47 3.41 12.90 -5.35
CA TYR A 47 4.22 14.05 -5.71
C TYR A 47 4.52 14.07 -7.21
N LEU A 48 4.73 12.89 -7.81
CA LEU A 48 5.07 12.78 -9.23
C LEU A 48 3.86 12.71 -10.18
N SER A 49 2.65 12.52 -9.64
CA SER A 49 1.43 12.41 -10.44
C SER A 49 0.24 13.07 -9.77
N ILE A 50 -0.30 14.10 -10.43
CA ILE A 50 -1.53 14.78 -10.04
C ILE A 50 -2.70 13.79 -10.07
N GLU A 51 -2.75 12.89 -11.05
CA GLU A 51 -3.80 11.87 -11.12
C GLU A 51 -3.81 10.96 -9.88
N HIS A 52 -2.64 10.51 -9.42
CA HIS A 52 -2.55 9.72 -8.18
C HIS A 52 -2.98 10.54 -6.96
N GLN A 53 -2.59 11.81 -6.90
CA GLN A 53 -2.97 12.72 -5.83
C GLN A 53 -4.49 12.91 -5.76
N GLU A 54 -5.14 13.19 -6.89
CA GLU A 54 -6.58 13.37 -6.95
C GLU A 54 -7.33 12.07 -6.69
N GLU A 55 -6.85 10.95 -7.22
CA GLU A 55 -7.46 9.64 -7.00
C GLU A 55 -7.51 9.28 -5.52
N VAL A 56 -6.38 9.41 -4.80
CA VAL A 56 -6.36 9.09 -3.37
C VAL A 56 -7.20 10.06 -2.55
N LYS A 57 -7.24 11.36 -2.90
CA LYS A 57 -8.15 12.34 -2.28
C LYS A 57 -9.61 11.96 -2.44
N ARG A 58 -10.04 11.63 -3.66
CA ARG A 58 -11.41 11.18 -3.94
C ARG A 58 -11.75 9.91 -3.15
N ARG A 59 -10.84 8.95 -3.07
CA ARG A 59 -11.06 7.67 -2.36
C ARG A 59 -11.19 7.85 -0.85
N LEU A 60 -10.48 8.81 -0.26
CA LEU A 60 -10.51 9.06 1.18
C LEU A 60 -11.51 10.16 1.59
N GLY A 61 -12.14 10.83 0.63
CA GLY A 61 -13.18 11.83 0.89
C GLY A 61 -12.67 13.11 1.55
N GLY A 62 -11.40 13.50 1.33
CA GLY A 62 -10.80 14.66 1.97
C GLY A 62 -9.84 15.44 1.06
N ASP A 63 -9.74 16.76 1.32
CA ASP A 63 -8.89 17.68 0.54
C ASP A 63 -7.39 17.48 0.78
N LYS A 64 -7.05 16.93 1.96
CA LYS A 64 -5.68 16.62 2.36
C LYS A 64 -5.56 15.11 2.56
N VAL A 65 -4.57 14.52 1.92
CA VAL A 65 -4.22 13.11 2.11
C VAL A 65 -2.84 13.02 2.73
N ALA A 66 -2.78 12.41 3.90
CA ALA A 66 -1.52 11.97 4.50
C ALA A 66 -1.14 10.61 3.91
N VAL A 67 0.04 10.54 3.30
CA VAL A 67 0.64 9.27 2.84
C VAL A 67 1.57 8.71 3.95
N PRO A 68 1.82 7.39 3.97
CA PRO A 68 1.37 6.36 3.04
C PRO A 68 -0.08 5.92 3.23
N GLN A 69 -0.70 5.41 2.16
CA GLN A 69 -2.04 4.80 2.18
C GLN A 69 -2.02 3.50 1.38
N LEU A 70 -2.44 2.40 2.00
CA LEU A 70 -2.42 1.06 1.41
C LEU A 70 -3.84 0.62 1.03
N PHE A 71 -3.96 0.04 -0.17
CA PHE A 71 -5.21 -0.49 -0.70
C PHE A 71 -5.01 -1.92 -1.19
N LEU A 72 -5.99 -2.77 -0.91
CA LEU A 72 -6.05 -4.17 -1.30
C LEU A 72 -7.34 -4.41 -2.09
N ASP A 73 -7.22 -4.86 -3.33
CA ASP A 73 -8.37 -5.14 -4.20
C ASP A 73 -9.33 -3.94 -4.32
N GLY A 74 -8.77 -2.74 -4.46
CA GLY A 74 -9.55 -1.50 -4.50
C GLY A 74 -10.01 -0.99 -3.13
N ARG A 75 -9.92 -1.77 -2.06
CA ARG A 75 -10.41 -1.39 -0.73
C ARG A 75 -9.31 -0.79 0.12
N HIS A 76 -9.64 0.24 0.89
CA HIS A 76 -8.69 0.88 1.79
C HIS A 76 -8.33 -0.06 2.94
N LEU A 77 -7.04 -0.36 3.09
CA LEU A 77 -6.52 -1.18 4.17
C LEU A 77 -6.07 -0.30 5.35
N GLY A 78 -5.46 0.85 5.07
CA GLY A 78 -5.10 1.83 6.10
C GLY A 78 -3.86 2.65 5.81
N ASN A 79 -3.54 3.51 6.77
CA ASN A 79 -2.35 4.36 6.81
C ASN A 79 -1.14 3.62 7.43
N ALA A 80 -0.02 4.32 7.65
CA ALA A 80 1.19 3.74 8.23
C ALA A 80 0.97 3.05 9.59
N GLU A 81 0.29 3.71 10.52
CA GLU A 81 0.00 3.18 11.86
C GLU A 81 -0.83 1.90 11.78
N THR A 82 -1.88 1.90 10.94
CA THR A 82 -2.73 0.73 10.74
C THR A 82 -1.91 -0.44 10.18
N VAL A 83 -1.09 -0.19 9.16
CA VAL A 83 -0.26 -1.24 8.54
C VAL A 83 0.77 -1.78 9.52
N ASP A 84 1.37 -0.92 10.34
CA ASP A 84 2.35 -1.33 11.36
C ASP A 84 1.72 -2.23 12.41
N ARG A 85 0.58 -1.83 12.99
CA ARG A 85 -0.17 -2.63 13.96
C ARG A 85 -0.57 -3.99 13.38
N LEU A 86 -1.06 -4.01 12.14
CA LEU A 86 -1.39 -5.28 11.46
C LEU A 86 -0.16 -6.15 11.21
N ASN A 87 1.01 -5.54 10.97
CA ASN A 87 2.26 -6.27 10.80
C ASN A 87 2.75 -6.88 12.12
N GLU A 88 2.73 -6.12 13.21
CA GLU A 88 3.14 -6.57 14.56
C GLU A 88 2.28 -7.73 15.07
N THR A 89 0.97 -7.69 14.83
CA THR A 89 0.03 -8.76 15.18
C THR A 89 0.08 -9.96 14.22
N GLY A 90 0.79 -9.84 13.10
CA GLY A 90 0.83 -10.85 12.04
C GLY A 90 -0.44 -10.93 11.18
N GLU A 91 -1.46 -10.12 11.47
CA GLU A 91 -2.71 -10.05 10.72
C GLU A 91 -2.50 -9.62 9.27
N LEU A 92 -1.58 -8.68 9.02
CA LEU A 92 -1.25 -8.22 7.66
C LEU A 92 -0.84 -9.39 6.77
N ARG A 93 -0.01 -10.31 7.28
CA ARG A 93 0.41 -11.51 6.54
C ARG A 93 -0.76 -12.46 6.27
N ARG A 94 -1.71 -12.58 7.20
CA ARG A 94 -2.90 -13.45 7.04
C ARG A 94 -3.83 -12.89 5.98
N ILE A 95 -4.11 -11.59 6.04
CA ILE A 95 -4.87 -10.86 5.03
C ILE A 95 -4.23 -11.08 3.66
N LEU A 96 -2.95 -10.76 3.49
CA LEU A 96 -2.29 -10.85 2.19
C LEU A 96 -2.14 -12.29 1.66
N LYS A 97 -2.07 -13.31 2.53
CA LYS A 97 -2.07 -14.73 2.11
C LYS A 97 -3.40 -15.20 1.56
N MET A 98 -4.52 -14.73 2.13
CA MET A 98 -5.86 -15.07 1.65
C MET A 98 -6.02 -14.65 0.19
N HIS A 99 -5.34 -13.58 -0.19
CA HIS A 99 -5.27 -13.11 -1.57
C HIS A 99 -4.04 -13.69 -2.29
N ARG A 100 -4.17 -14.94 -2.75
CA ARG A 100 -3.09 -15.75 -3.40
C ARG A 100 -2.34 -15.07 -4.55
N LYS A 101 -2.85 -13.97 -5.10
CA LYS A 101 -2.26 -13.22 -6.23
C LYS A 101 -1.03 -12.38 -5.85
N PHE A 102 -0.81 -12.11 -4.55
CA PHE A 102 0.28 -11.24 -4.09
C PHE A 102 1.55 -11.95 -3.67
N MET A 103 1.44 -13.23 -3.35
CA MET A 103 2.60 -14.01 -2.97
C MET A 103 3.32 -14.52 -4.22
N PRO A 104 4.66 -14.54 -4.22
CA PRO A 104 5.41 -15.22 -5.26
C PRO A 104 4.92 -16.66 -5.35
N LYS A 105 4.65 -17.13 -6.57
CA LYS A 105 4.36 -18.55 -6.80
C LYS A 105 5.55 -19.34 -6.24
N LYS A 106 5.31 -20.18 -5.24
CA LYS A 106 6.35 -21.12 -4.77
C LYS A 106 6.84 -21.88 -5.99
N LYS A 107 8.13 -21.78 -6.32
CA LYS A 107 8.78 -22.79 -7.17
C LYS A 107 8.71 -24.08 -6.38
N VAL A 108 7.97 -25.07 -6.90
CA VAL A 108 8.02 -26.43 -6.38
C VAL A 108 9.44 -26.92 -6.70
N PRO A 109 10.27 -27.33 -5.71
CA PRO A 109 11.50 -28.04 -6.02
C PRO A 109 11.12 -29.33 -6.73
N GLY A 110 11.71 -29.56 -7.90
CA GLY A 110 11.70 -30.86 -8.55
C GLY A 110 12.70 -31.80 -7.92
#